data_AF-A0A970GV60-F1
#
_entry.id   AF-A0A970GV60-F1
#
_cell.length_a   1.000
_cell.length_b   1.000
_cell.length_c   1.000
_cell.angle_alpha   90.00
_cell.angle_beta   90.00
_cell.angle_gamma   90.00
#
_symmetry.space_group_name_H-M   'P 1'
#
loop_
_entity.id
_entity.type
_entity.pdbx_description
1 polymer ?
#
loop_
_entity_poly.entity_id
_entity_poly.type
_entity_poly.pdbx_seq_one_letter_code
_entity_poly.pdbx_strand_id
1 'polypeptide(L)'
;MKHGQDARATPASKGFARPSLNQLQKENTTMHASLTKKSHRTLLAIAAVCLAATLPVRAVTLTIGFDDTGLEPGTYVNGSDGYGAYHCGQVRFDNNYNFQYHSWDGFALSRVNNPTVGGWQNQYAVWGDGLDRSDGGGYAVVFYGSWSGPASLTLPYDSTVRGLFVNNTAYAADSMLNGDSFAKKFGGKSGKDPDWLKLIITGYDAAGNPVGTNEFYLATTALPTTRMTTSSPTGPGWISPVSATASAR
;
A
#
# COMPACT_ATOMS: atom_id res chain seq x y z
N MET A 1 29.26 111.86 -12.20
CA MET A 1 29.65 110.45 -11.97
C MET A 1 28.76 109.56 -12.83
N LYS A 2 29.36 108.52 -13.42
CA LYS A 2 28.89 107.74 -14.59
C LYS A 2 27.58 106.97 -14.34
N HIS A 3 26.71 106.91 -15.35
CA HIS A 3 25.82 105.76 -15.58
C HIS A 3 25.78 105.42 -17.07
N GLY A 4 26.49 104.35 -17.45
CA GLY A 4 26.34 103.66 -18.72
C GLY A 4 25.44 102.45 -18.49
N GLN A 5 24.40 102.30 -19.31
CA GLN A 5 23.53 101.14 -19.36
C GLN A 5 24.08 100.16 -20.39
N ASP A 6 24.55 98.99 -19.94
CA ASP A 6 24.78 97.83 -20.81
C ASP A 6 23.52 96.97 -20.85
N ALA A 7 22.89 96.89 -22.03
CA ALA A 7 21.73 96.04 -22.29
C ALA A 7 22.17 94.59 -22.52
N ARG A 8 21.75 93.69 -21.63
CA ARG A 8 21.95 92.23 -21.76
C ARG A 8 20.73 91.61 -22.46
N ALA A 9 20.91 91.10 -23.68
CA ALA A 9 19.88 90.35 -24.39
C ALA A 9 19.58 89.00 -23.69
N THR A 10 18.30 88.71 -23.47
CA THR A 10 17.81 87.45 -22.88
C THR A 10 17.42 86.47 -23.99
N PRO A 11 17.77 85.17 -23.92
CA PRO A 11 17.38 84.21 -24.96
C PRO A 11 15.91 83.81 -24.80
N ALA A 12 15.19 83.74 -25.93
CA ALA A 12 13.77 83.39 -25.98
C ALA A 12 13.50 81.97 -25.44
N SER A 13 12.53 81.85 -24.54
CA SER A 13 12.07 80.58 -24.00
C SER A 13 11.34 79.76 -25.08
N LYS A 14 11.76 78.52 -25.32
CA LYS A 14 10.98 77.56 -26.10
C LYS A 14 9.72 77.23 -25.29
N GLY A 15 8.57 77.77 -25.71
CA GLY A 15 7.29 77.49 -25.07
C GLY A 15 6.97 75.99 -25.13
N PHE A 16 6.78 75.37 -23.97
CA PHE A 16 6.15 74.05 -23.88
C PHE A 16 4.67 74.23 -24.24
N ALA A 17 4.31 73.92 -25.49
CA ALA A 17 2.92 73.90 -25.93
C ALA A 17 2.17 72.80 -25.16
N ARG A 18 1.03 73.17 -24.54
CA ARG A 18 0.14 72.19 -23.91
C ARG A 18 -0.44 71.27 -24.99
N PRO A 19 -0.47 69.94 -24.79
CA PRO A 19 -1.07 69.02 -25.74
C PRO A 19 -2.54 69.39 -25.99
N SER A 20 -2.99 69.27 -27.25
CA SER A 20 -4.40 69.48 -27.56
C SER A 20 -5.25 68.33 -27.02
N LEU A 21 -6.55 68.57 -26.81
CA LEU A 21 -7.50 67.55 -26.34
C LEU A 21 -7.46 66.28 -27.22
N ASN A 22 -7.30 66.45 -28.53
CA ASN A 22 -7.19 65.34 -29.48
C ASN A 22 -5.92 64.50 -29.28
N GLN A 23 -4.81 65.12 -28.87
CA GLN A 23 -3.58 64.39 -28.55
C GLN A 23 -3.74 63.57 -27.27
N LEU A 24 -4.32 64.16 -26.22
CA LEU A 24 -4.60 63.46 -24.96
C LEU A 24 -5.55 62.28 -25.15
N GLN A 25 -6.59 62.43 -25.98
CA GLN A 25 -7.51 61.33 -26.30
C GLN A 25 -6.81 60.19 -27.03
N LYS A 26 -5.96 60.49 -28.02
CA LYS A 26 -5.20 59.48 -28.78
C LYS A 26 -4.20 58.73 -27.90
N GLU A 27 -3.52 59.43 -27.00
CA GLU A 27 -2.62 58.84 -26.01
C GLU A 27 -3.38 57.92 -25.05
N ASN A 28 -4.55 58.36 -24.57
CA ASN A 28 -5.37 57.56 -23.67
C ASN A 28 -5.87 56.28 -24.36
N THR A 29 -6.38 56.35 -25.59
CA THR A 29 -6.81 55.17 -26.35
C THR A 29 -5.64 54.20 -26.59
N THR A 30 -4.45 54.72 -26.87
CA THR A 30 -3.24 53.92 -27.10
C THR A 30 -2.76 53.25 -25.80
N MET A 31 -2.82 53.96 -24.67
CA MET A 31 -2.55 53.38 -23.35
C MET A 31 -3.55 52.28 -23.00
N HIS A 32 -4.85 52.51 -23.18
CA HIS A 32 -5.88 51.51 -22.94
C HIS A 32 -5.64 50.25 -23.78
N ALA A 33 -5.39 50.37 -25.08
CA ALA A 33 -5.11 49.23 -25.95
C ALA A 33 -3.83 48.47 -25.54
N SER A 34 -2.78 49.17 -25.13
CA SER A 34 -1.53 48.59 -24.65
C SER A 34 -1.73 47.79 -23.34
N LEU A 35 -2.47 48.37 -22.39
CA LEU A 35 -2.81 47.74 -21.11
C LEU A 35 -3.66 46.48 -21.31
N THR A 36 -4.67 46.54 -22.19
CA THR A 36 -5.52 45.38 -22.50
C THR A 36 -4.75 44.26 -23.20
N LYS A 37 -3.83 44.60 -24.12
CA LYS A 37 -2.99 43.60 -24.80
C LYS A 37 -1.98 42.95 -23.86
N LYS A 38 -1.42 43.72 -22.91
CA LYS A 38 -0.51 43.21 -21.87
C LYS A 38 -1.26 42.29 -20.90
N SER A 39 -2.47 42.65 -20.46
CA SER A 39 -3.27 41.80 -19.57
C SER A 39 -3.68 40.48 -20.23
N HIS A 40 -4.05 40.48 -21.51
CA HIS A 40 -4.37 39.25 -22.25
C HIS A 40 -3.14 38.35 -22.43
N ARG A 41 -1.97 38.92 -22.75
CA ARG A 41 -0.71 38.16 -22.87
C ARG A 41 -0.29 37.54 -21.53
N THR A 42 -0.46 38.26 -20.43
CA THR A 42 -0.16 37.75 -19.09
C THR A 42 -1.14 36.62 -18.70
N LEU A 43 -2.44 36.77 -18.97
CA LEU A 43 -3.44 35.73 -18.71
C LEU A 43 -3.20 34.47 -19.56
N LEU A 44 -2.91 34.62 -20.85
CA LEU A 44 -2.56 33.50 -21.74
C LEU A 44 -1.27 32.79 -21.32
N ALA A 45 -0.26 33.54 -20.86
CA ALA A 45 0.98 32.95 -20.35
C ALA A 45 0.76 32.16 -19.05
N ILE A 46 -0.06 32.66 -18.12
CA ILE A 46 -0.41 31.94 -16.88
C ILE A 46 -1.21 30.67 -17.18
N ALA A 47 -2.20 30.76 -18.08
CA ALA A 47 -2.97 29.59 -18.50
C ALA A 47 -2.10 28.52 -19.19
N ALA A 48 -1.11 28.92 -20.02
CA ALA A 48 -0.17 28.01 -20.66
C ALA A 48 0.81 27.36 -19.66
N VAL A 49 1.24 28.09 -18.62
CA VAL A 49 2.08 27.54 -17.54
C VAL A 49 1.29 26.53 -16.69
N CYS A 50 0.01 26.79 -16.41
CA CYS A 50 -0.85 25.84 -15.70
C CYS A 50 -1.19 24.59 -16.54
N LEU A 51 -1.29 24.72 -17.87
CA LEU A 51 -1.57 23.60 -18.77
C LEU A 51 -0.33 22.72 -19.04
N ALA A 52 0.89 23.26 -18.89
CA ALA A 52 2.14 22.54 -19.11
C ALA A 52 2.74 21.90 -17.83
N ALA A 53 2.21 22.20 -16.65
CA ALA A 53 2.64 21.62 -15.38
C ALA A 53 1.89 20.32 -15.07
N THR A 54 2.03 19.30 -15.91
CA THR A 54 1.64 17.93 -15.51
C THR A 54 2.65 17.44 -14.49
N LEU A 55 2.33 17.51 -13.20
CA LEU A 55 3.14 16.85 -12.17
C LEU A 55 3.14 15.34 -12.47
N PRO A 56 4.30 14.67 -12.55
CA PRO A 56 4.31 13.23 -12.69
C PRO A 56 3.71 12.63 -11.42
N VAL A 57 2.49 12.08 -11.51
CA VAL A 57 1.95 11.20 -10.47
C VAL A 57 2.82 9.95 -10.47
N ARG A 58 3.65 9.80 -9.44
CA ARG A 58 4.42 8.58 -9.22
C ARG A 58 3.56 7.64 -8.38
N ALA A 59 3.25 6.47 -8.94
CA ALA A 59 2.77 5.36 -8.13
C ALA A 59 3.87 4.98 -7.13
N VAL A 60 3.57 5.04 -5.84
CA VAL A 60 4.46 4.57 -4.77
C VAL A 60 4.11 3.11 -4.48
N THR A 61 5.13 2.25 -4.39
CA THR A 61 4.95 0.90 -3.85
C THR A 61 5.20 0.94 -2.36
N LEU A 62 4.23 0.48 -1.57
CA LEU A 62 4.37 0.30 -0.12
C LEU A 62 4.58 -1.19 0.17
N THR A 63 5.65 -1.52 0.89
CA THR A 63 5.86 -2.86 1.45
C THR A 63 5.41 -2.83 2.90
N ILE A 64 4.50 -3.73 3.27
CA ILE A 64 4.05 -3.90 4.65
C ILE A 64 4.82 -5.07 5.25
N GLY A 65 5.52 -4.81 6.35
CA GLY A 65 6.13 -5.81 7.21
C GLY A 65 5.51 -5.79 8.61
N PHE A 66 5.97 -6.69 9.48
CA PHE A 66 5.46 -6.86 10.84
C PHE A 66 6.55 -6.74 11.90
N ASP A 67 7.77 -6.37 11.51
CA ASP A 67 8.93 -6.26 12.39
C ASP A 67 8.82 -5.06 13.36
N ASP A 68 8.14 -4.00 12.92
CA ASP A 68 7.97 -2.75 13.69
C ASP A 68 6.76 -2.77 14.63
N THR A 69 6.21 -3.96 14.91
CA THR A 69 5.04 -4.13 15.80
C THR A 69 5.38 -3.99 17.28
N GLY A 70 6.67 -4.00 17.64
CA GLY A 70 7.14 -4.01 19.02
C GLY A 70 6.95 -5.35 19.74
N LEU A 71 6.57 -6.40 19.01
CA LEU A 71 6.39 -7.73 19.56
C LEU A 71 7.74 -8.36 19.92
N GLU A 72 7.85 -8.96 21.10
CA GLU A 72 9.08 -9.63 21.55
C GLU A 72 9.30 -10.96 20.81
N PRO A 73 10.54 -11.39 20.55
CA PRO A 73 10.82 -12.69 19.95
C PRO A 73 10.17 -13.83 20.75
N GLY A 74 9.57 -14.81 20.05
CA GLY A 74 8.90 -15.95 20.68
C GLY A 74 7.49 -15.66 21.21
N THR A 75 6.95 -14.46 20.99
CA THR A 75 5.61 -14.07 21.46
C THR A 75 4.62 -13.88 20.31
N TYR A 76 3.34 -13.75 20.65
CA TYR A 76 2.25 -13.49 19.72
C TYR A 76 1.16 -12.64 20.39
N VAL A 77 0.35 -11.98 19.57
CA VAL A 77 -0.91 -11.34 19.97
C VAL A 77 -2.02 -11.82 19.04
N ASN A 78 -3.14 -12.23 19.62
CA ASN A 78 -4.25 -12.87 18.91
C ASN A 78 -5.61 -12.19 19.12
N GLY A 79 -5.60 -10.99 19.71
CA GLY A 79 -6.77 -10.15 19.94
C GLY A 79 -7.39 -10.28 21.32
N SER A 80 -6.76 -11.05 22.21
CA SER A 80 -7.16 -11.16 23.62
C SER A 80 -7.12 -9.83 24.39
N ASP A 81 -6.51 -8.81 23.82
CA ASP A 81 -6.55 -7.42 24.29
C ASP A 81 -7.86 -6.70 23.98
N GLY A 82 -8.69 -7.23 23.08
CA GLY A 82 -10.00 -6.69 22.72
C GLY A 82 -9.98 -5.52 21.72
N TYR A 83 -8.83 -5.21 21.09
CA TYR A 83 -8.77 -4.10 20.12
C TYR A 83 -9.44 -4.42 18.77
N GLY A 84 -9.57 -5.70 18.42
CA GLY A 84 -10.28 -6.16 17.21
C GLY A 84 -9.58 -5.86 15.88
N ALA A 85 -8.37 -5.27 15.90
CA ALA A 85 -7.54 -5.10 14.71
C ALA A 85 -6.09 -4.77 15.07
N TYR A 86 -5.21 -5.00 14.10
CA TYR A 86 -3.82 -4.57 14.11
C TYR A 86 -3.56 -3.57 12.99
N HIS A 87 -2.70 -2.59 13.25
CA HIS A 87 -2.24 -1.63 12.24
C HIS A 87 -0.76 -1.87 11.98
N CYS A 88 -0.43 -2.32 10.77
CA CYS A 88 0.96 -2.53 10.33
C CYS A 88 1.22 -1.60 9.15
N GLY A 89 2.08 -0.60 9.37
CA GLY A 89 2.17 0.56 8.48
C GLY A 89 0.80 1.26 8.37
N GLN A 90 0.27 1.37 7.17
CA GLN A 90 -1.04 1.99 6.89
C GLN A 90 -2.17 0.97 6.66
N VAL A 91 -1.90 -0.33 6.81
CA VAL A 91 -2.87 -1.39 6.56
C VAL A 91 -3.48 -1.86 7.88
N ARG A 92 -4.80 -2.00 7.90
CA ARG A 92 -5.56 -2.55 9.02
C ARG A 92 -5.80 -4.04 8.78
N PHE A 93 -5.50 -4.87 9.77
CA PHE A 93 -5.73 -6.32 9.75
C PHE A 93 -6.76 -6.66 10.81
N ASP A 94 -7.89 -7.22 10.40
CA ASP A 94 -9.02 -7.42 11.31
C ASP A 94 -8.83 -8.67 12.15
N ASN A 95 -9.15 -8.57 13.43
CA ASN A 95 -9.12 -9.67 14.37
C ASN A 95 -10.48 -9.80 15.05
N ASN A 96 -10.91 -11.03 15.24
CA ASN A 96 -12.09 -11.34 16.03
C ASN A 96 -11.70 -12.29 17.17
N TYR A 97 -11.65 -11.79 18.41
CA TYR A 97 -11.38 -12.60 19.59
C TYR A 97 -12.67 -12.90 20.35
N ASN A 98 -12.91 -14.18 20.62
CA ASN A 98 -14.00 -14.65 21.44
C ASN A 98 -13.53 -14.94 22.87
N PHE A 99 -13.88 -14.04 23.80
CA PHE A 99 -13.52 -14.15 25.21
C PHE A 99 -14.16 -15.33 25.94
N GLN A 100 -15.32 -15.81 25.49
CA GLN A 100 -16.02 -16.93 26.14
C GLN A 100 -15.31 -18.26 25.85
N TYR A 101 -14.79 -18.42 24.63
CA TYR A 101 -14.14 -19.66 24.18
C TYR A 101 -12.61 -19.55 24.12
N HIS A 102 -12.04 -18.40 24.48
CA HIS A 102 -10.61 -18.10 24.36
C HIS A 102 -10.05 -18.44 22.97
N SER A 103 -10.85 -18.16 21.95
CA SER A 103 -10.54 -18.46 20.55
C SER A 103 -10.53 -17.18 19.73
N TRP A 104 -9.93 -17.24 18.55
CA TRP A 104 -9.83 -16.10 17.66
C TRP A 104 -10.04 -16.56 16.22
N ASP A 105 -10.34 -15.62 15.33
CA ASP A 105 -10.27 -15.74 13.88
C ASP A 105 -9.89 -14.39 13.26
N GLY A 106 -9.66 -14.34 11.96
CA GLY A 106 -9.07 -13.17 11.31
C GLY A 106 -7.54 -13.22 11.32
N PHE A 107 -6.90 -12.15 11.79
CA PHE A 107 -5.44 -12.03 11.86
C PHE A 107 -4.93 -12.02 13.30
N ALA A 108 -3.78 -12.65 13.52
CA ALA A 108 -2.93 -12.50 14.71
C ALA A 108 -1.53 -12.04 14.26
N LEU A 109 -0.75 -11.46 15.16
CA LEU A 109 0.67 -11.15 14.91
C LEU A 109 1.56 -12.09 15.73
N SER A 110 2.67 -12.52 15.15
CA SER A 110 3.55 -13.51 15.76
C SER A 110 5.02 -13.29 15.43
N ARG A 111 5.86 -13.68 16.39
CA ARG A 111 7.31 -13.87 16.27
C ARG A 111 7.74 -15.23 16.82
N VAL A 112 6.84 -16.22 16.84
CA VAL A 112 7.10 -17.54 17.40
C VAL A 112 7.97 -18.35 16.42
N ASN A 113 9.15 -18.80 16.86
CA ASN A 113 10.13 -19.47 15.99
C ASN A 113 10.34 -20.96 16.30
N ASN A 114 9.52 -21.57 17.16
CA ASN A 114 9.77 -22.92 17.64
C ASN A 114 8.80 -23.96 17.05
N PRO A 115 9.11 -24.59 15.91
CA PRO A 115 8.27 -25.62 15.31
C PRO A 115 8.38 -26.98 16.03
N THR A 116 9.26 -27.13 17.04
CA THR A 116 9.54 -28.44 17.64
C THR A 116 8.41 -29.01 18.50
N VAL A 117 7.40 -28.19 18.84
CA VAL A 117 6.37 -28.57 19.83
C VAL A 117 5.15 -29.31 19.29
N GLY A 118 4.91 -29.55 17.99
CA GLY A 118 3.73 -30.31 17.51
C GLY A 118 2.33 -29.81 17.94
N GLY A 119 1.28 -30.17 17.19
CA GLY A 119 -0.10 -29.88 17.59
C GLY A 119 -0.52 -28.40 17.63
N TRP A 120 -1.68 -28.13 18.24
CA TRP A 120 -2.38 -26.84 18.16
C TRP A 120 -1.64 -25.68 18.85
N GLN A 121 -0.73 -25.99 19.77
CA GLN A 121 0.11 -24.99 20.46
C GLN A 121 1.02 -24.24 19.47
N ASN A 122 1.33 -24.86 18.32
CA ASN A 122 2.15 -24.29 17.26
C ASN A 122 1.36 -23.49 16.20
N GLN A 123 0.10 -23.14 16.47
CA GLN A 123 -0.73 -22.39 15.52
C GLN A 123 -0.16 -21.01 15.15
N TYR A 124 0.70 -20.43 16.00
CA TYR A 124 1.32 -19.13 15.76
C TYR A 124 2.70 -19.22 15.12
N ALA A 125 3.27 -20.41 14.92
CA ALA A 125 4.60 -20.58 14.35
C ALA A 125 4.54 -20.81 12.84
N VAL A 126 5.52 -20.31 12.08
CA VAL A 126 5.71 -20.64 10.67
C VAL A 126 6.30 -22.05 10.54
N TRP A 127 5.82 -22.83 9.56
CA TRP A 127 6.42 -24.14 9.25
C TRP A 127 7.82 -24.00 8.64
N GLY A 128 8.78 -24.81 9.11
CA GLY A 128 10.17 -24.80 8.64
C GLY A 128 11.12 -24.35 9.74
N ASP A 129 11.83 -23.25 9.51
CA ASP A 129 12.77 -22.66 10.49
C ASP A 129 12.07 -21.72 11.49
N GLY A 130 10.76 -21.53 11.38
CA GLY A 130 9.97 -20.67 12.26
C GLY A 130 10.21 -19.18 12.06
N LEU A 131 10.97 -18.79 11.03
CA LEU A 131 11.28 -17.39 10.74
C LEU A 131 10.31 -16.82 9.71
N ASP A 132 10.28 -15.50 9.61
CA ASP A 132 9.64 -14.79 8.52
C ASP A 132 10.58 -14.69 7.30
N ARG A 133 10.10 -14.06 6.21
CA ARG A 133 10.93 -13.86 5.02
C ARG A 133 11.87 -12.65 5.15
N SER A 134 11.60 -11.74 6.09
CA SER A 134 12.23 -10.42 6.24
C SER A 134 13.55 -10.45 7.02
N ASP A 135 13.92 -11.59 7.61
CA ASP A 135 15.00 -11.74 8.61
C ASP A 135 14.72 -10.99 9.94
N GLY A 136 13.66 -10.19 10.03
CA GLY A 136 13.23 -9.48 11.25
C GLY A 136 12.35 -10.32 12.19
N GLY A 137 11.77 -11.40 11.68
CA GLY A 137 11.05 -12.43 12.44
C GLY A 137 9.57 -12.15 12.68
N GLY A 138 9.03 -10.99 12.29
CA GLY A 138 7.62 -10.63 12.46
C GLY A 138 6.74 -11.07 11.30
N TYR A 139 5.58 -11.65 11.60
CA TYR A 139 4.59 -12.02 10.58
C TYR A 139 3.16 -12.00 11.11
N ALA A 140 2.19 -11.97 10.18
CA ALA A 140 0.79 -12.20 10.49
C ALA A 140 0.42 -13.68 10.32
N VAL A 141 -0.39 -14.18 11.24
CA VAL A 141 -1.04 -15.49 11.15
C VAL A 141 -2.50 -15.25 10.77
N VAL A 142 -3.00 -15.96 9.78
CA VAL A 142 -4.38 -15.83 9.31
C VAL A 142 -5.16 -17.09 9.62
N PHE A 143 -6.37 -16.93 10.16
CA PHE A 143 -7.27 -18.02 10.42
C PHE A 143 -8.66 -17.74 9.86
N TYR A 144 -9.13 -18.66 9.02
CA TYR A 144 -10.50 -18.68 8.50
C TYR A 144 -11.42 -19.26 9.56
N GLY A 145 -12.32 -18.43 10.09
CA GLY A 145 -13.36 -18.90 11.01
C GLY A 145 -14.55 -19.45 10.23
N SER A 146 -14.93 -20.71 10.44
CA SER A 146 -16.09 -21.31 9.74
C SER A 146 -17.41 -20.56 9.98
N TRP A 147 -17.50 -19.80 11.07
CA TRP A 147 -18.69 -19.04 11.46
C TRP A 147 -18.58 -17.55 11.09
N SER A 148 -17.38 -16.98 11.11
CA SER A 148 -17.12 -15.56 10.83
C SER A 148 -16.79 -15.29 9.36
N GLY A 149 -16.32 -16.30 8.64
CA GLY A 149 -15.94 -16.22 7.23
C GLY A 149 -14.46 -15.85 7.03
N PRO A 150 -14.12 -15.27 5.86
CA PRO A 150 -12.74 -14.94 5.51
C PRO A 150 -12.20 -13.78 6.35
N ALA A 151 -10.94 -13.92 6.77
CA ALA A 151 -10.18 -12.82 7.35
C ALA A 151 -10.06 -11.65 6.36
N SER A 152 -10.17 -10.42 6.85
CA SER A 152 -10.15 -9.21 6.03
C SER A 152 -9.04 -8.25 6.45
N LEU A 153 -8.37 -7.63 5.48
CA LEU A 153 -7.48 -6.50 5.69
C LEU A 153 -7.92 -5.33 4.82
N THR A 154 -7.72 -4.11 5.33
CA THR A 154 -8.12 -2.87 4.65
C THR A 154 -6.89 -2.05 4.27
N LEU A 155 -6.79 -1.73 2.99
CA LEU A 155 -5.75 -0.86 2.44
C LEU A 155 -6.14 0.61 2.66
N PRO A 156 -5.17 1.53 2.86
CA PRO A 156 -5.46 2.94 3.15
C PRO A 156 -6.02 3.72 1.94
N TYR A 157 -5.77 3.22 0.73
CA TYR A 157 -6.18 3.82 -0.54
C TYR A 157 -6.47 2.71 -1.55
N ASP A 158 -7.23 3.03 -2.60
CA ASP A 158 -7.41 2.14 -3.75
C ASP A 158 -6.05 1.78 -4.34
N SER A 159 -5.70 0.50 -4.25
CA SER A 159 -4.34 0.03 -4.49
C SER A 159 -4.36 -1.33 -5.15
N THR A 160 -3.34 -1.58 -5.98
CA THR A 160 -3.06 -2.93 -6.49
C THR A 160 -2.09 -3.66 -5.57
N VAL A 161 -2.51 -4.84 -5.09
CA VAL A 161 -1.67 -5.69 -4.22
C VAL A 161 -0.63 -6.43 -5.05
N ARG A 162 0.59 -5.89 -5.16
CA ARG A 162 1.64 -6.48 -6.00
C ARG A 162 2.08 -7.90 -5.62
N GLY A 163 1.64 -8.44 -4.50
CA GLY A 163 1.92 -9.81 -4.04
C GLY A 163 2.15 -9.84 -2.53
N LEU A 164 2.23 -11.05 -1.98
CA LEU A 164 2.66 -11.31 -0.61
C LEU A 164 3.40 -12.64 -0.54
N PHE A 165 4.14 -12.84 0.54
CA PHE A 165 4.70 -14.14 0.91
C PHE A 165 3.73 -14.88 1.80
N VAL A 166 3.55 -16.18 1.56
CA VAL A 166 2.69 -17.05 2.35
C VAL A 166 3.42 -18.35 2.68
N ASN A 167 3.15 -18.89 3.84
CA ASN A 167 3.61 -20.20 4.28
C ASN A 167 2.53 -20.84 5.18
N ASN A 168 2.60 -22.16 5.37
CA ASN A 168 1.76 -22.85 6.34
C ASN A 168 2.19 -22.49 7.77
N THR A 169 1.23 -22.49 8.68
CA THR A 169 1.56 -22.57 10.10
C THR A 169 2.15 -23.94 10.40
N ALA A 170 3.00 -24.03 11.43
CA ALA A 170 3.59 -25.29 11.84
C ALA A 170 2.51 -26.30 12.27
N TYR A 171 1.42 -25.83 12.89
CA TYR A 171 0.28 -26.67 13.20
C TYR A 171 -0.42 -27.23 11.94
N ALA A 172 -0.73 -26.40 10.94
CA ALA A 172 -1.37 -26.88 9.72
C ALA A 172 -0.49 -27.89 8.98
N ALA A 173 0.82 -27.63 8.91
CA ALA A 173 1.77 -28.54 8.29
C ALA A 173 1.88 -29.88 9.03
N ASP A 174 1.98 -29.86 10.36
CA ASP A 174 2.00 -31.08 11.20
C ASP A 174 0.71 -31.90 11.03
N SER A 175 -0.44 -31.24 11.07
CA SER A 175 -1.75 -31.86 10.83
C SER A 175 -1.83 -32.53 9.45
N MET A 176 -1.36 -31.86 8.40
CA MET A 176 -1.32 -32.46 7.06
C MET A 176 -0.35 -33.66 6.98
N LEU A 177 0.79 -33.61 7.65
CA LEU A 177 1.80 -34.68 7.62
C LEU A 177 1.38 -35.91 8.43
N ASN A 178 0.85 -35.68 9.62
CA ASN A 178 0.68 -36.71 10.65
C ASN A 178 -0.80 -37.00 10.98
N GLY A 179 -1.70 -36.08 10.65
CA GLY A 179 -3.07 -36.07 11.15
C GLY A 179 -3.14 -35.65 12.61
N ASP A 180 -4.35 -35.38 13.07
CA ASP A 180 -4.65 -35.06 14.47
C ASP A 180 -6.07 -35.55 14.84
N SER A 181 -6.58 -35.11 16.00
CA SER A 181 -7.92 -35.50 16.48
C SER A 181 -9.08 -34.98 15.60
N PHE A 182 -8.83 -34.02 14.71
CA PHE A 182 -9.83 -33.34 13.89
C PHE A 182 -9.64 -33.60 12.38
N ALA A 183 -8.41 -33.81 11.93
CA ALA A 183 -8.06 -34.00 10.52
C ALA A 183 -7.27 -35.30 10.29
N LYS A 184 -7.56 -35.99 9.18
CA LYS A 184 -6.71 -37.08 8.71
C LYS A 184 -5.40 -36.53 8.16
N LYS A 185 -4.34 -37.34 8.21
CA LYS A 185 -3.13 -37.09 7.41
C LYS A 185 -3.46 -37.01 5.92
N PHE A 186 -2.78 -36.13 5.20
CA PHE A 186 -2.86 -36.06 3.75
C PHE A 186 -2.34 -37.35 3.10
N GLY A 187 -2.93 -37.71 1.96
CA GLY A 187 -2.72 -39.00 1.31
C GLY A 187 -3.54 -40.13 1.95
N GLY A 188 -4.25 -39.87 3.04
CA GLY A 188 -5.02 -40.88 3.77
C GLY A 188 -4.16 -42.06 4.24
N LYS A 189 -4.79 -43.19 4.59
CA LYS A 189 -4.05 -44.37 5.11
C LYS A 189 -3.03 -44.91 4.10
N SER A 190 -3.33 -44.81 2.81
CA SER A 190 -2.53 -45.38 1.71
C SER A 190 -1.40 -44.45 1.23
N GLY A 191 -1.42 -43.18 1.61
CA GLY A 191 -0.55 -42.14 1.07
C GLY A 191 -0.91 -41.69 -0.36
N LYS A 192 -2.07 -42.09 -0.88
CA LYS A 192 -2.48 -41.87 -2.28
C LYS A 192 -3.76 -41.06 -2.45
N ASP A 193 -4.46 -40.74 -1.36
CA ASP A 193 -5.65 -39.91 -1.45
C ASP A 193 -5.26 -38.52 -2.00
N PRO A 194 -5.96 -37.99 -3.01
CA PRO A 194 -5.74 -36.64 -3.49
C PRO A 194 -6.28 -35.65 -2.45
N ASP A 195 -5.37 -34.97 -1.76
CA ASP A 195 -5.65 -33.96 -0.74
C ASP A 195 -4.93 -32.66 -1.11
N TRP A 196 -5.49 -31.53 -0.68
CA TRP A 196 -4.91 -30.22 -0.90
C TRP A 196 -5.31 -29.24 0.20
N LEU A 197 -4.47 -28.23 0.40
CA LEU A 197 -4.79 -27.02 1.15
C LEU A 197 -4.60 -25.84 0.21
N LYS A 198 -5.65 -25.02 0.03
CA LYS A 198 -5.69 -23.93 -0.94
C LYS A 198 -6.05 -22.61 -0.27
N LEU A 199 -5.25 -21.59 -0.49
CA LEU A 199 -5.52 -20.21 -0.12
C LEU A 199 -6.19 -19.50 -1.29
N ILE A 200 -7.32 -18.86 -1.02
CA ILE A 200 -8.06 -18.04 -1.99
C ILE A 200 -8.05 -16.60 -1.48
N ILE A 201 -7.53 -15.68 -2.27
CA ILE A 201 -7.43 -14.26 -1.94
C ILE A 201 -8.30 -13.49 -2.92
N THR A 202 -9.30 -12.77 -2.40
CA THR A 202 -10.20 -11.95 -3.20
C THR A 202 -10.04 -10.48 -2.81
N GLY A 203 -9.81 -9.63 -3.80
CA GLY A 203 -9.82 -8.18 -3.62
C GLY A 203 -11.23 -7.63 -3.80
N TYR A 204 -11.58 -6.59 -3.05
CA TYR A 204 -12.87 -5.91 -3.12
C TYR A 204 -12.68 -4.40 -3.33
N ASP A 205 -13.61 -3.77 -4.03
CA ASP A 205 -13.70 -2.30 -4.12
C ASP A 205 -14.35 -1.68 -2.87
N ALA A 206 -14.41 -0.36 -2.81
CA ALA A 206 -15.02 0.38 -1.69
C ALA A 206 -16.53 0.13 -1.52
N ALA A 207 -17.22 -0.38 -2.55
CA ALA A 207 -18.62 -0.77 -2.50
C ALA A 207 -18.82 -2.24 -2.08
N GLY A 208 -17.73 -2.98 -1.85
CA GLY A 208 -17.75 -4.39 -1.46
C GLY A 208 -17.91 -5.36 -2.64
N ASN A 209 -17.71 -4.92 -3.88
CA ASN A 209 -17.75 -5.82 -5.04
C ASN A 209 -16.38 -6.46 -5.26
N PRO A 210 -16.32 -7.77 -5.60
CA PRO A 210 -15.05 -8.42 -5.89
C PRO A 210 -14.45 -7.87 -7.20
N VAL A 211 -13.17 -7.46 -7.14
CA VAL A 211 -12.41 -6.94 -8.29
C VAL A 211 -11.38 -7.92 -8.84
N GLY A 212 -11.16 -9.04 -8.17
CA GLY A 212 -10.29 -10.12 -8.63
C GLY A 212 -10.01 -11.17 -7.57
N THR A 213 -9.70 -12.39 -8.01
CA THR A 213 -9.41 -13.53 -7.13
C THR A 213 -8.15 -14.24 -7.60
N ASN A 214 -7.29 -14.63 -6.66
CA ASN A 214 -6.14 -15.50 -6.90
C ASN A 214 -6.22 -16.73 -5.98
N GLU A 215 -5.80 -17.87 -6.50
CA GLU A 215 -5.78 -19.14 -5.76
C GLU A 215 -4.37 -19.73 -5.72
N PHE A 216 -3.96 -20.22 -4.55
CA PHE A 216 -2.63 -20.79 -4.32
C PHE A 216 -2.74 -22.09 -3.53
N TYR A 217 -2.12 -23.16 -4.01
CA TYR A 217 -2.00 -24.38 -3.22
C TYR A 217 -0.86 -24.22 -2.21
N LEU A 218 -1.22 -24.28 -0.92
CA LEU A 218 -0.25 -24.34 0.19
C LEU A 218 0.24 -25.77 0.43
N ALA A 219 -0.54 -26.78 0.01
CA ALA A 219 -0.14 -28.18 -0.04
C ALA A 219 -0.98 -28.95 -1.06
N THR A 220 -0.42 -30.01 -1.63
CA THR A 220 -1.15 -30.96 -2.49
C THR A 220 -0.44 -32.31 -2.54
N THR A 221 -1.20 -33.41 -2.61
CA THR A 221 -0.68 -34.76 -2.88
C THR A 221 -0.83 -35.19 -4.35
N ALA A 222 -1.49 -34.37 -5.19
CA ALA A 222 -1.88 -34.74 -6.54
C ALA A 222 -0.76 -34.67 -7.61
N LEU A 223 0.51 -34.46 -7.23
CA LEU A 223 1.65 -34.44 -8.16
C LEU A 223 2.44 -35.77 -8.06
N PRO A 224 2.85 -36.41 -9.20
CA PRO A 224 3.36 -37.78 -9.24
C PRO A 224 4.76 -38.01 -8.62
N THR A 225 5.28 -37.03 -7.90
CA THR A 225 6.45 -37.20 -7.04
C THR A 225 6.16 -36.41 -5.78
N THR A 226 6.36 -37.03 -4.63
CA THR A 226 6.34 -36.42 -3.30
C THR A 226 7.29 -35.22 -3.28
N ARG A 227 6.79 -34.08 -3.75
CA ARG A 227 7.29 -32.76 -3.48
C ARG A 227 6.07 -32.04 -2.93
N MET A 228 6.03 -31.87 -1.60
CA MET A 228 5.74 -30.52 -1.13
C MET A 228 6.54 -29.61 -2.05
N THR A 229 5.93 -28.70 -2.79
CA THR A 229 6.66 -27.73 -3.58
C THR A 229 7.40 -26.78 -2.61
N THR A 230 8.36 -27.32 -1.87
CA THR A 230 9.53 -26.60 -1.41
C THR A 230 10.38 -26.46 -2.66
N SER A 231 10.47 -25.25 -3.17
CA SER A 231 11.52 -24.94 -4.13
C SER A 231 12.86 -24.98 -3.39
N SER A 232 13.43 -26.18 -3.23
CA SER A 232 14.88 -26.50 -3.20
C SER A 232 15.18 -27.69 -2.27
N PRO A 233 16.02 -28.67 -2.68
CA PRO A 233 16.58 -29.71 -1.80
C PRO A 233 17.61 -29.19 -0.78
N THR A 234 17.91 -27.89 -0.76
CA THR A 234 18.81 -27.25 0.23
C THR A 234 18.35 -25.80 0.46
N GLY A 235 17.62 -25.52 1.55
CA GLY A 235 17.25 -24.15 1.97
C GLY A 235 15.74 -23.81 1.91
N PRO A 236 15.28 -22.82 2.72
CA PRO A 236 13.96 -22.81 3.36
C PRO A 236 12.79 -22.57 2.41
N GLY A 237 11.67 -23.26 2.72
CA GLY A 237 10.46 -23.45 1.91
C GLY A 237 9.58 -22.21 1.71
N TRP A 238 10.18 -21.10 1.30
CA TRP A 238 9.48 -19.90 0.90
C TRP A 238 8.98 -20.01 -0.54
N ILE A 239 7.67 -19.83 -0.74
CA ILE A 239 7.11 -19.60 -2.07
C ILE A 239 7.52 -18.19 -2.50
N SER A 240 8.09 -18.06 -3.70
CA SER A 240 8.47 -16.75 -4.29
C SER A 240 7.25 -15.84 -4.45
N PRO A 241 7.41 -14.50 -4.42
CA PRO A 241 6.27 -13.60 -4.48
C PRO A 241 5.59 -13.73 -5.84
N VAL A 242 4.27 -13.92 -5.85
CA VAL A 242 3.47 -13.89 -7.08
C VAL A 242 2.48 -12.75 -6.99
N SER A 243 2.45 -11.96 -8.06
CA SER A 243 1.70 -10.73 -8.14
C SER A 243 0.20 -10.94 -8.23
N ALA A 244 -0.55 -10.40 -7.27
CA ALA A 244 -1.99 -10.28 -7.34
C ALA A 244 -2.37 -8.96 -8.01
N THR A 245 -2.38 -8.89 -9.34
CA THR A 245 -2.90 -7.70 -10.02
C THR A 245 -4.41 -7.61 -9.82
N ALA A 246 -4.85 -7.06 -8.69
CA ALA A 246 -6.20 -6.54 -8.51
C ALA A 246 -6.13 -5.04 -8.81
N SER A 247 -6.68 -4.62 -9.94
CA SER A 247 -6.90 -3.20 -10.21
C SER A 247 -8.30 -2.87 -9.69
N ALA A 248 -8.39 -2.19 -8.56
CA ALA A 248 -9.57 -1.36 -8.29
C ALA A 248 -9.43 -0.10 -9.16
N ARG A 249 -10.52 0.30 -9.83
CA ARG A 249 -10.65 1.61 -10.48
C ARG A 249 -11.56 2.48 -9.62
#